data_AF-A0A2I1HVD1-F1
#
_entry.id   AF-A0A2I1HVD1-F1
#
_cell.length_a   1.000
_cell.length_b   1.000
_cell.length_c   1.000
_cell.angle_alpha   90.00
_cell.angle_beta   90.00
_cell.angle_gamma   90.00
#
_symmetry.space_group_name_H-M   'P 1'
#
loop_
_entity.id
_entity.type
_entity.pdbx_description
1 polymer ?
#
loop_
_entity_poly.entity_id
_entity_poly.type
_entity_poly.pdbx_seq_one_letter_code
_entity_poly.pdbx_strand_id
1 'polypeptide(L)'
;VEGLKLLHLKSLYNFTESAFDDIMKVFTTNNVSLYKVKKYLKEETGLVPIFYDMCENSCICYTGQYESYQNCPVCESTRLDARGKAKKVMPFLSIIDRLKVQYKDETRAKELLYRYEYNINKNDNDLDDIFDGKIYKELINDNLFSDQRDVAFTASCDGYQIFKQKT
;
A
#
# COMPACT_ATOMS: atom_id res chain seq x y z
N VAL A 1 -8.05 13.49 -15.88
CA VAL A 1 -8.89 12.46 -16.56
C VAL A 1 -10.13 12.19 -15.74
N GLU A 2 -11.33 12.33 -16.29
CA GLU A 2 -12.62 12.16 -15.57
C GLU A 2 -12.76 10.78 -14.93
N GLY A 3 -12.37 9.72 -15.66
CA GLY A 3 -12.39 8.36 -15.13
C GLY A 3 -11.54 8.17 -13.87
N LEU A 4 -10.39 8.86 -13.75
CA LEU A 4 -9.57 8.82 -12.52
C LEU A 4 -10.26 9.51 -11.34
N LYS A 5 -10.95 10.64 -11.58
CA LYS A 5 -11.73 11.33 -10.54
C LYS A 5 -12.86 10.44 -10.04
N LEU A 6 -13.59 9.78 -10.94
CA LEU A 6 -14.63 8.85 -10.55
C LEU A 6 -14.05 7.61 -9.85
N LEU A 7 -12.85 7.15 -10.24
CA LEU A 7 -12.19 6.01 -9.60
C LEU A 7 -11.82 6.33 -8.15
N HIS A 8 -11.40 7.57 -7.88
CA HIS A 8 -11.19 8.07 -6.53
C HIS A 8 -12.48 8.05 -5.70
N LEU A 9 -13.59 8.58 -6.24
CA LEU A 9 -14.89 8.52 -5.57
C LEU A 9 -15.37 7.08 -5.33
N LYS A 10 -15.14 6.18 -6.29
CA LYS A 10 -15.44 4.75 -6.13
C LYS A 10 -14.69 4.17 -4.94
N SER A 11 -13.42 4.53 -4.77
CA SER A 11 -12.61 4.08 -3.63
C SER A 11 -13.11 4.63 -2.30
N LEU A 12 -13.58 5.89 -2.28
CA LEU A 12 -14.07 6.54 -1.06
C LEU A 12 -15.43 6.01 -0.61
N TYR A 13 -16.36 5.80 -1.55
CA TYR A 13 -17.75 5.45 -1.25
C TYR A 13 -18.11 3.99 -1.56
N ASN A 14 -17.13 3.21 -2.03
CA ASN A 14 -17.24 1.78 -2.30
C ASN A 14 -18.46 1.37 -3.17
N PHE A 15 -18.87 2.21 -4.13
CA PHE A 15 -19.94 1.81 -5.05
C PHE A 15 -19.48 0.75 -6.06
N THR A 16 -20.41 0.04 -6.70
CA THR A 16 -20.13 -1.13 -7.55
C THR A 16 -19.39 -0.78 -8.85
N GLU A 17 -18.85 -1.78 -9.56
CA GLU A 17 -18.28 -1.55 -10.90
C GLU A 17 -19.36 -1.16 -11.91
N SER A 18 -20.57 -1.73 -11.80
CA SER A 18 -21.71 -1.32 -12.63
C SER A 18 -22.08 0.15 -12.43
N ALA A 19 -22.15 0.63 -11.19
CA ALA A 19 -22.43 2.02 -10.89
C ALA A 19 -21.36 2.96 -11.47
N PHE A 20 -20.08 2.56 -11.42
CA PHE A 20 -19.00 3.31 -12.07
C PHE A 20 -19.26 3.46 -13.58
N ASP A 21 -19.49 2.34 -14.26
CA ASP A 21 -19.68 2.35 -15.72
C ASP A 21 -20.94 3.12 -16.13
N ASP A 22 -22.02 3.05 -15.34
CA ASP A 22 -23.24 3.79 -15.60
C ASP A 22 -23.07 5.31 -15.37
N ILE A 23 -22.36 5.73 -14.32
CA ILE A 23 -22.02 7.14 -14.12
C ILE A 23 -21.16 7.67 -15.28
N MET A 24 -20.16 6.90 -15.71
CA MET A 24 -19.33 7.29 -16.87
C MET A 24 -20.17 7.47 -18.13
N LYS A 25 -21.11 6.55 -18.42
CA LYS A 25 -22.00 6.65 -19.58
C LYS A 25 -22.89 7.89 -19.55
N VAL A 26 -23.40 8.27 -18.38
CA VAL A 26 -24.35 9.39 -18.25
C VAL A 26 -23.64 10.75 -18.27
N PHE A 27 -22.51 10.87 -17.58
CA PHE A 27 -21.91 12.18 -17.27
C PHE A 27 -20.63 12.51 -18.03
N THR A 28 -20.07 11.60 -18.83
CA THR A 28 -18.82 11.84 -19.57
C THR A 28 -18.99 11.68 -21.06
N THR A 29 -18.33 12.55 -21.84
CA THR A 29 -18.31 12.47 -23.32
C THR A 29 -17.42 11.35 -23.82
N ASN A 30 -16.42 10.96 -23.01
CA ASN A 30 -15.53 9.84 -23.26
C ASN A 30 -15.93 8.67 -22.36
N ASN A 31 -16.78 7.79 -22.89
CA ASN A 31 -17.22 6.58 -22.20
C ASN A 31 -16.06 5.59 -22.01
N VAL A 32 -15.32 5.75 -20.92
CA VAL A 32 -14.16 4.92 -20.56
C VAL A 32 -14.56 3.94 -19.47
N SER A 33 -14.44 2.63 -19.76
CA SER A 33 -14.71 1.59 -18.77
C SER A 33 -13.71 1.60 -17.62
N LEU A 34 -14.12 1.09 -16.47
CA LEU A 34 -13.25 0.94 -15.30
C LEU A 34 -11.93 0.21 -15.63
N TYR A 35 -11.99 -0.81 -16.51
CA TYR A 35 -10.81 -1.53 -16.98
C TYR A 35 -9.79 -0.60 -17.66
N LYS A 36 -10.25 0.27 -18.57
CA LYS A 36 -9.38 1.21 -19.28
C LYS A 36 -8.76 2.22 -18.33
N VAL A 37 -9.51 2.70 -17.33
CA VAL A 37 -8.99 3.60 -16.30
C VAL A 37 -7.91 2.92 -15.46
N LYS A 38 -8.15 1.68 -14.98
CA LYS A 38 -7.16 0.88 -14.24
C LYS A 38 -5.91 0.61 -15.09
N LYS A 39 -6.07 0.31 -16.38
CA LYS A 39 -4.97 0.10 -17.33
C LYS A 39 -4.14 1.38 -17.53
N TYR A 40 -4.79 2.52 -17.75
CA TYR A 40 -4.12 3.81 -17.86
C TYR A 40 -3.32 4.13 -16.59
N LEU A 41 -3.91 3.92 -15.41
CA LEU A 41 -3.21 4.14 -14.14
C LEU A 41 -1.95 3.26 -14.02
N LYS A 42 -2.04 2.00 -14.43
CA LYS A 42 -0.89 1.07 -14.45
C LYS A 42 0.21 1.55 -15.40
N GLU A 43 -0.15 2.01 -16.58
CA GLU A 43 0.79 2.51 -17.59
C GLU A 43 1.49 3.81 -17.12
N GLU A 44 0.74 4.72 -16.49
CA GLU A 44 1.26 6.00 -16.02
C GLU A 44 2.17 5.84 -14.79
N THR A 45 1.75 5.01 -13.83
CA THR A 45 2.47 4.85 -12.55
C THR A 45 3.53 3.77 -12.58
N GLY A 46 3.44 2.81 -13.51
CA GLY A 46 4.24 1.58 -13.48
C GLY A 46 3.91 0.65 -12.30
N LEU A 47 2.87 0.96 -11.50
CA LEU A 47 2.50 0.19 -10.32
C LEU A 47 1.68 -1.04 -10.74
N VAL A 48 2.32 -2.21 -10.68
CA VAL A 48 1.71 -3.49 -11.04
C VAL A 48 1.59 -4.37 -9.79
N PRO A 49 0.38 -4.81 -9.42
CA PRO A 49 0.22 -5.72 -8.30
C PRO A 49 0.77 -7.11 -8.65
N ILE A 50 1.48 -7.71 -7.70
CA ILE A 50 1.87 -9.11 -7.69
C ILE A 50 0.80 -9.85 -6.89
N PHE A 51 0.33 -10.98 -7.39
CA PHE A 51 -0.68 -11.79 -6.69
C PHE A 51 0.01 -12.96 -6.01
N TYR A 52 -0.14 -13.04 -4.69
CA TYR A 52 0.33 -14.17 -3.92
C TYR A 52 -0.83 -15.05 -3.48
N ASP A 53 -0.61 -16.36 -3.54
CA ASP A 53 -1.56 -17.32 -3.01
C ASP A 53 -1.65 -17.17 -1.49
N MET A 54 -2.86 -17.32 -0.97
CA MET A 54 -3.13 -17.19 0.46
C MET A 54 -4.05 -18.31 0.91
N CYS A 55 -3.91 -18.71 2.18
CA CYS A 55 -4.88 -19.58 2.82
C CYS A 55 -6.27 -18.95 2.74
N GLU A 56 -7.31 -19.74 2.46
CA GLU A 56 -8.70 -19.25 2.36
C GLU A 56 -9.16 -18.56 3.66
N ASN A 57 -8.69 -19.07 4.80
CA ASN A 57 -8.90 -18.53 6.15
C ASN A 57 -7.90 -17.42 6.54
N SER A 58 -7.09 -16.92 5.60
CA SER A 58 -6.08 -15.88 5.82
C SER A 58 -4.98 -16.21 6.85
N CYS A 59 -4.76 -17.48 7.21
CA CYS A 59 -3.76 -17.83 8.23
C CYS A 59 -2.32 -17.56 7.78
N ILE A 60 -2.01 -17.82 6.51
CA ILE A 60 -0.68 -17.63 5.92
C ILE A 60 -0.81 -17.17 4.46
N CYS A 61 0.24 -16.52 3.97
CA CYS A 61 0.51 -16.34 2.55
C CYS A 61 1.54 -17.40 2.11
N TYR A 62 1.34 -18.03 0.95
CA TYR A 62 2.22 -19.09 0.43
C TYR A 62 3.45 -18.47 -0.24
N THR A 63 4.31 -17.85 0.56
CA THR A 63 5.56 -17.19 0.15
C THR A 63 6.70 -17.60 1.07
N GLY A 64 7.94 -17.39 0.64
CA GLY A 64 9.13 -17.71 1.43
C GLY A 64 9.13 -19.17 1.89
N GLN A 65 9.20 -19.41 3.19
CA GLN A 65 9.20 -20.77 3.74
C GLN A 65 7.93 -21.59 3.43
N TYR A 66 6.80 -20.94 3.12
CA TYR A 66 5.54 -21.60 2.80
C TYR A 66 5.30 -21.77 1.30
N GLU A 67 6.23 -21.35 0.45
CA GLU A 67 6.04 -21.29 -1.01
C GLU A 67 5.70 -22.65 -1.63
N SER A 68 6.32 -23.72 -1.14
CA SER A 68 6.11 -25.09 -1.62
C SER A 68 4.88 -25.80 -1.02
N TYR A 69 4.24 -25.21 0.00
CA TYR A 69 3.18 -25.87 0.75
C TYR A 69 1.89 -25.96 -0.07
N GLN A 70 1.23 -27.12 0.01
CA GLN A 70 -0.06 -27.38 -0.64
C GLN A 70 -1.23 -27.32 0.35
N ASN A 71 -0.95 -27.39 1.64
CA ASN A 71 -1.92 -27.25 2.72
C ASN A 71 -1.42 -26.21 3.71
N CYS A 72 -2.37 -25.48 4.30
CA CYS A 72 -2.06 -24.53 5.35
C CYS A 72 -1.55 -25.28 6.60
N PRO A 73 -0.39 -24.93 7.17
CA PRO A 73 0.12 -25.59 8.37
C PRO A 73 -0.67 -25.22 9.65
N VAL A 74 -1.57 -24.25 9.58
CA VAL A 74 -2.36 -23.75 10.73
C VAL A 74 -3.75 -24.36 10.77
N CYS A 75 -4.44 -24.41 9.62
CA CYS A 75 -5.84 -24.85 9.53
C CYS A 75 -6.07 -26.01 8.55
N GLU A 76 -4.98 -26.56 8.00
CA GLU A 76 -4.97 -27.75 7.11
C GLU A 76 -5.70 -27.60 5.77
N SER A 77 -6.37 -26.46 5.54
CA SER A 77 -7.07 -26.15 4.29
C SER A 77 -6.14 -26.27 3.09
N THR A 78 -6.62 -26.87 2.00
CA THR A 78 -5.86 -26.96 0.74
C THR A 78 -5.67 -25.57 0.12
N ARG A 79 -4.48 -25.33 -0.42
CA ARG A 79 -4.12 -24.10 -1.15
C ARG A 79 -4.94 -23.92 -2.41
N LEU A 80 -5.10 -25.00 -3.17
CA LEU A 80 -5.72 -25.01 -4.49
C LEU A 80 -7.15 -25.56 -4.45
N ASP A 81 -7.97 -25.08 -5.38
CA ASP A 81 -9.29 -25.62 -5.71
C ASP A 81 -9.18 -26.84 -6.65
N ALA A 82 -10.32 -27.44 -6.98
CA ALA A 82 -10.38 -28.60 -7.89
C ALA A 82 -9.88 -28.31 -9.32
N ARG A 83 -9.68 -27.03 -9.69
CA ARG A 83 -9.16 -26.59 -10.99
C ARG A 83 -7.67 -26.24 -10.94
N GLY A 84 -7.02 -26.47 -9.80
CA GLY A 84 -5.61 -26.14 -9.60
C GLY A 84 -5.34 -24.63 -9.42
N LYS A 85 -6.36 -23.83 -9.11
CA LYS A 85 -6.20 -22.39 -8.82
C LYS A 85 -6.17 -22.16 -7.31
N ALA A 86 -5.40 -21.18 -6.86
CA ALA A 86 -5.41 -20.77 -5.46
C ALA A 86 -6.83 -20.36 -5.02
N LYS A 87 -7.28 -20.90 -3.88
CA LYS A 87 -8.60 -20.58 -3.34
C LYS A 87 -8.75 -19.12 -2.94
N LYS A 88 -7.63 -18.48 -2.57
CA LYS A 88 -7.57 -17.07 -2.24
C LYS A 88 -6.23 -16.50 -2.70
N VAL A 89 -6.25 -15.27 -3.20
CA VAL A 89 -5.06 -14.52 -3.59
C VAL A 89 -5.06 -13.16 -2.90
N MET A 90 -3.89 -12.69 -2.53
CA MET A 90 -3.67 -11.35 -1.99
C MET A 90 -2.89 -10.52 -3.03
N PRO A 91 -3.43 -9.38 -3.49
CA PRO A 91 -2.66 -8.43 -4.27
C PRO A 91 -1.64 -7.73 -3.37
N PHE A 92 -0.38 -7.72 -3.78
CA PHE A 92 0.70 -6.99 -3.16
C PHE A 92 1.25 -5.96 -4.13
N LEU A 93 1.33 -4.71 -3.67
CA LEU A 93 2.00 -3.66 -4.42
C LEU A 93 3.36 -3.37 -3.81
N SER A 94 4.41 -3.56 -4.61
CA SER A 94 5.81 -3.38 -4.23
C SER A 94 6.04 -2.03 -3.54
N ILE A 95 6.53 -2.08 -2.29
CA ILE A 95 6.89 -0.90 -1.53
C ILE A 95 7.98 -0.12 -2.26
N ILE A 96 8.95 -0.82 -2.86
CA ILE A 96 10.05 -0.21 -3.60
C ILE A 96 9.50 0.58 -4.80
N ASP A 97 8.57 0.01 -5.57
CA ASP A 97 8.03 0.71 -6.74
C ASP A 97 7.15 1.90 -6.33
N ARG A 98 6.40 1.77 -5.22
CA ARG A 98 5.67 2.90 -4.63
C ARG A 98 6.59 4.03 -4.19
N LEU A 99 7.74 3.71 -3.60
CA LEU A 99 8.73 4.72 -3.21
C LEU A 99 9.34 5.39 -4.45
N LYS A 100 9.73 4.62 -5.47
CA LYS A 100 10.26 5.16 -6.73
C LYS A 100 9.29 6.16 -7.36
N VAL A 101 7.99 5.83 -7.39
CA VAL A 101 6.96 6.73 -7.92
C VAL A 101 6.87 8.02 -7.10
N GLN A 102 6.90 7.93 -5.76
CA GLN A 102 6.86 9.11 -4.90
C GLN A 102 8.10 10.01 -5.05
N TYR A 103 9.30 9.43 -5.10
CA TYR A 103 10.54 10.18 -5.28
C TYR A 103 10.74 10.74 -6.69
N LYS A 104 9.98 10.26 -7.69
CA LYS A 104 10.00 10.81 -9.05
C LYS A 104 9.32 12.18 -9.11
N ASP A 105 8.39 12.45 -8.21
CA ASP A 105 7.74 13.76 -8.08
C ASP A 105 8.53 14.65 -7.11
N GLU A 106 8.98 15.81 -7.56
CA GLU A 106 9.85 16.69 -6.77
C GLU A 106 9.15 17.22 -5.52
N THR A 107 7.86 17.54 -5.62
CA THR A 107 7.08 18.05 -4.48
C THR A 107 6.96 16.98 -3.41
N ARG A 108 6.60 15.75 -3.80
CA ARG A 108 6.52 14.62 -2.88
C ARG A 108 7.87 14.21 -2.32
N ALA A 109 8.93 14.24 -3.12
CA ALA A 109 10.28 13.95 -2.64
C ALA A 109 10.70 14.89 -1.51
N LYS A 110 10.34 16.19 -1.59
CA LYS A 110 10.58 17.16 -0.51
C LYS A 110 9.77 16.84 0.74
N GLU A 111 8.48 16.51 0.60
CA GLU A 111 7.65 16.11 1.75
C GLU A 111 8.19 14.85 2.46
N LEU A 112 8.81 13.92 1.72
CA LEU A 112 9.42 12.73 2.30
C LEU A 112 10.69 13.02 3.14
N LEU A 113 11.23 14.24 3.10
CA LEU A 113 12.31 14.67 4.00
C LEU A 113 11.81 15.03 5.40
N TYR A 114 10.49 15.01 5.64
CA TYR A 114 9.88 15.37 6.93
C TYR A 114 10.58 14.75 8.14
N ARG A 115 10.93 13.45 8.08
CA ARG A 115 11.66 12.77 9.16
C ARG A 115 12.98 13.48 9.48
N TYR A 116 13.79 13.74 8.46
CA TYR A 116 15.10 14.34 8.61
C TYR A 116 15.00 15.78 9.12
N GLU A 117 14.11 16.57 8.51
CA GLU A 117 13.85 17.96 8.89
C GLU A 117 13.30 18.05 10.32
N TYR A 118 12.39 17.16 10.71
CA TYR A 118 11.86 17.08 12.06
C TYR A 118 12.99 16.87 13.08
N ASN A 119 13.85 15.89 12.85
CA ASN A 119 14.94 15.56 13.78
C ASN A 119 15.99 16.67 13.91
N ILE A 120 16.28 17.41 12.83
CA ILE A 120 17.22 18.54 12.89
C ILE A 120 16.63 19.74 13.61
N ASN A 121 15.34 20.01 13.42
CA ASN A 121 14.70 21.18 13.99
C ASN A 121 14.20 20.96 15.42
N LYS A 122 14.12 19.71 15.89
CA LYS A 122 13.72 19.38 17.25
C LYS A 122 14.75 19.89 18.27
N ASN A 123 14.30 20.74 19.19
CA ASN A 123 15.16 21.47 20.13
C ASN A 123 14.72 21.38 21.60
N ASP A 124 13.63 20.66 21.88
CA ASP A 124 13.13 20.42 23.23
C ASP A 124 12.97 18.91 23.49
N ASN A 125 12.48 18.57 24.69
CA ASN A 125 12.28 17.19 25.13
C ASN A 125 10.82 16.73 25.07
N ASP A 126 9.93 17.52 24.48
CA ASP A 126 8.53 17.18 24.35
C ASP A 126 8.35 16.04 23.34
N LEU A 127 7.29 15.26 23.50
CA LEU A 127 6.96 14.13 22.62
C LEU A 127 5.86 14.57 21.64
N ASP A 128 6.24 15.06 20.47
CA ASP A 128 5.29 15.54 19.46
C ASP A 128 5.08 14.54 18.33
N ASP A 129 6.09 13.72 18.02
CA ASP A 129 6.05 12.77 16.90
C ASP A 129 6.61 11.39 17.29
N ILE A 130 6.43 10.39 16.42
CA ILE A 130 6.99 9.05 16.60
C ILE A 130 8.52 9.05 16.68
N PHE A 131 9.15 10.04 16.07
CA PHE A 131 10.60 10.18 16.08
C PHE A 131 11.17 10.57 17.46
N ASP A 132 10.34 11.08 18.38
CA ASP A 132 10.79 11.34 19.75
C ASP A 132 10.87 10.07 20.61
N GLY A 133 10.28 8.98 20.13
CA GLY A 133 10.20 7.71 20.83
C GLY A 133 11.56 7.09 21.10
N LYS A 134 11.68 6.45 22.27
CA LYS A 134 12.92 5.78 22.70
C LYS A 134 13.50 4.83 21.65
N ILE A 135 12.65 4.00 21.04
CA ILE A 135 13.07 3.01 20.03
C ILE A 135 13.70 3.72 18.82
N TYR A 136 13.10 4.81 18.33
CA TYR A 136 13.63 5.53 17.18
C TYR A 136 15.00 6.16 17.49
N LYS A 137 15.15 6.74 18.68
CA LYS A 137 16.44 7.30 19.16
C LYS A 137 17.53 6.23 19.29
N GLU A 138 17.18 5.03 19.75
CA GLU A 138 18.10 3.88 19.78
C GLU A 138 18.58 3.50 18.36
N LEU A 139 17.67 3.46 17.38
CA LEU A 139 18.04 3.15 15.98
C LEU A 139 18.99 4.21 15.39
N ILE A 140 18.81 5.49 15.70
CA ILE A 140 19.74 6.55 15.29
C ILE A 140 21.12 6.34 15.93
N ASN A 141 21.17 5.98 17.22
CA ASN A 141 22.44 5.71 17.90
C ASN A 141 23.18 4.50 17.30
N ASP A 142 22.45 3.56 16.73
CA ASP A 142 22.99 2.42 15.97
C ASP A 142 23.44 2.78 14.54
N ASN A 143 23.50 4.08 14.20
CA ASN A 143 23.81 4.61 12.87
C ASN A 143 22.83 4.19 11.76
N LEU A 144 21.57 3.89 12.12
CA LEU A 144 20.50 3.79 11.15
C LEU A 144 19.93 5.19 10.88
N PHE A 145 19.34 5.38 9.70
CA PHE A 145 18.72 6.65 9.27
C PHE A 145 19.71 7.82 9.03
N SER A 146 20.97 7.52 8.70
CA SER A 146 22.02 8.50 8.45
C SER A 146 21.81 9.36 7.18
N ASP A 147 21.10 8.83 6.18
CA ASP A 147 20.77 9.59 4.96
C ASP A 147 19.47 10.36 5.18
N GLN A 148 19.43 11.62 4.74
CA GLN A 148 18.22 12.45 4.82
C GLN A 148 17.01 11.83 4.10
N ARG A 149 17.24 10.92 3.16
CA ARG A 149 16.22 10.20 2.38
C ARG A 149 15.81 8.88 3.02
N ASP A 150 16.40 8.48 4.15
CA ASP A 150 16.00 7.23 4.81
C ASP A 150 14.56 7.33 5.30
N VAL A 151 13.77 6.28 5.04
CA VAL A 151 12.34 6.21 5.34
C VAL A 151 12.10 5.24 6.50
N ALA A 152 11.41 5.72 7.53
CA ALA A 152 10.96 4.89 8.64
C ALA A 152 9.56 4.33 8.34
N PHE A 153 9.41 3.00 8.37
CA PHE A 153 8.10 2.34 8.30
C PHE A 153 7.65 1.92 9.69
N THR A 154 6.41 2.23 10.03
CA THR A 154 5.75 1.71 11.23
C THR A 154 4.62 0.77 10.83
N ALA A 155 4.44 -0.31 11.59
CA ALA A 155 3.36 -1.27 11.40
C ALA A 155 2.66 -1.49 12.74
N SER A 156 1.32 -1.52 12.70
CA SER A 156 0.49 -1.92 13.84
C SER A 156 -0.36 -3.13 13.44
N CYS A 157 -0.43 -4.13 14.31
CA CYS A 157 -1.13 -5.40 14.05
C CYS A 157 -2.36 -5.60 14.94
N ASP A 158 -2.55 -4.78 15.98
CA ASP A 158 -3.65 -4.90 16.94
C ASP A 158 -4.94 -4.19 16.48
N GLY A 159 -4.89 -3.53 15.31
CA GLY A 159 -6.01 -2.76 14.76
C GLY A 159 -6.15 -1.36 15.35
N TYR A 160 -5.26 -0.94 16.25
CA TYR A 160 -5.28 0.39 16.82
C TYR A 160 -4.74 1.42 15.82
N GLN A 161 -5.59 2.37 15.44
CA GLN A 161 -5.26 3.41 14.47
C GLN A 161 -4.62 4.61 15.17
N ILE A 162 -3.28 4.62 15.21
CA ILE A 162 -2.49 5.68 15.85
C ILE A 162 -2.55 7.00 15.05
N PHE A 163 -2.60 6.91 13.72
CA PHE A 163 -2.65 8.07 12.83
C PHE A 163 -3.92 8.08 12.00
N LYS A 164 -4.47 9.29 11.78
CA LYS A 164 -5.51 9.47 10.76
C LYS A 164 -4.93 9.04 9.41
N GLN A 165 -5.58 8.09 8.74
CA GLN A 165 -5.22 7.75 7.37
C GLN A 165 -5.51 8.98 6.51
N LYS A 166 -4.45 9.67 6.07
CA LYS A 166 -4.56 10.67 5.01
C LYS A 166 -4.60 9.89 3.69
N THR A 167 -5.80 9.75 3.12
CA THR A 167 -6.03 9.30 1.74
C THR A 167 -5.47 10.29 0.73
#